data_AF-A0A170PUC7-F1
#
_entry.id   AF-A0A170PUC7-F1
#
_cell.length_a   1.000
_cell.length_b   1.000
_cell.length_c   1.000
_cell.angle_alpha   90.00
_cell.angle_beta   90.00
_cell.angle_gamma   90.00
#
_symmetry.space_group_name_H-M   'P 1'
#
loop_
_entity.id
_entity.type
_entity.pdbx_description
1 polymer ?
#
loop_
_entity_poly.entity_id
_entity_poly.type
_entity_poly.pdbx_seq_one_letter_code
_entity_poly.pdbx_strand_id
1 'polypeptide(L)'
;MKFAAFALAASAIALTATADTTESAAPAEDAPATYTVEDAKADRASWRAVDPERLFIFNTNKGRILIEAFPEVAPKHFEQFSTIIRSGDYAGTKFHRVIEGFMAQGGDIRAINGVGSGLPGIEAEFTFRRNPEEMPLDYAIGERDDADNGYINGFPIATRPLWLAQDLGNETIESWIPHCAGVVSTARLGNDVNSGNSQFFLMRGHTEHLDKQYTAWGRVLDGQDVVMSIKKGPDGTDGVVTDPDTLESAAVAADLPEGERPQAWVMRTDSDLFAGLITGAGRPHVCSLPPVPTVVED
;
A
#
# COMPACT_ATOMS: atom_id res chain seq x y z
N MET A 1 65.70 50.07 -50.09
CA MET A 1 66.24 49.40 -48.88
C MET A 1 65.77 47.95 -48.89
N LYS A 2 66.73 47.01 -48.92
CA LYS A 2 66.77 45.60 -48.44
C LYS A 2 65.56 44.65 -48.71
N PHE A 3 65.69 43.64 -49.60
CA PHE A 3 66.11 42.21 -49.44
C PHE A 3 65.02 41.31 -48.81
N ALA A 4 64.39 40.37 -49.56
CA ALA A 4 64.67 38.90 -49.71
C ALA A 4 64.22 38.06 -48.47
N ALA A 5 63.72 36.80 -48.46
CA ALA A 5 63.70 35.65 -49.38
C ALA A 5 62.69 34.55 -48.91
N PHE A 6 62.53 33.54 -49.79
CA PHE A 6 61.94 32.17 -49.76
C PHE A 6 61.79 31.32 -48.46
N ALA A 7 60.82 30.38 -48.50
CA ALA A 7 60.90 28.89 -48.30
C ALA A 7 59.69 28.32 -47.51
N LEU A 8 58.86 27.38 -47.98
CA LEU A 8 58.96 25.94 -48.32
C LEU A 8 58.49 24.97 -47.19
N ALA A 9 57.35 24.31 -47.47
CA ALA A 9 56.77 23.01 -47.06
C ALA A 9 57.15 22.28 -45.74
N ALA A 10 56.11 21.72 -45.07
CA ALA A 10 56.17 20.43 -44.37
C ALA A 10 54.79 19.73 -44.37
N SER A 11 54.77 18.49 -44.88
CA SER A 11 53.64 17.55 -44.85
C SER A 11 53.40 16.98 -43.45
N ALA A 12 52.14 16.76 -43.09
CA ALA A 12 51.75 15.85 -42.01
C ALA A 12 50.73 14.83 -42.55
N ILE A 13 51.06 13.55 -42.40
CA ILE A 13 50.25 12.39 -42.76
C ILE A 13 49.16 12.21 -41.67
N ALA A 14 47.89 12.30 -42.05
CA ALA A 14 46.78 11.97 -41.16
C ALA A 14 46.44 10.48 -41.31
N LEU A 15 46.66 9.73 -40.23
CA LEU A 15 46.30 8.32 -40.07
C LEU A 15 44.80 8.24 -39.77
N THR A 16 43.97 7.82 -40.73
CA THR A 16 42.54 7.58 -40.50
C THR A 16 42.35 6.21 -39.85
N ALA A 17 42.07 6.20 -38.55
CA ALA A 17 41.60 5.00 -37.85
C ALA A 17 40.09 4.82 -38.13
N THR A 18 39.73 3.71 -38.78
CA THR A 18 38.35 3.23 -38.89
C THR A 18 37.99 2.55 -37.58
N ALA A 19 37.20 3.22 -36.73
CA ALA A 19 36.58 2.59 -35.58
C ALA A 19 35.38 1.78 -36.07
N ASP A 20 35.54 0.45 -36.05
CA ASP A 20 34.47 -0.53 -36.18
C ASP A 20 33.72 -0.54 -34.85
N THR A 21 32.58 0.16 -34.78
CA THR A 21 31.69 0.11 -33.63
C THR A 21 30.61 -0.94 -33.92
N THR A 22 30.90 -2.17 -33.51
CA THR A 22 29.85 -3.14 -33.18
C THR A 22 29.11 -2.60 -31.95
N GLU A 23 27.98 -1.95 -32.21
CA GLU A 23 27.01 -1.55 -31.21
C GLU A 23 26.39 -2.81 -30.61
N SER A 24 26.98 -3.26 -29.49
CA SER A 24 26.41 -4.28 -28.62
C SER A 24 25.11 -3.73 -28.05
N ALA A 25 23.98 -4.09 -28.66
CA ALA A 25 22.66 -3.86 -28.09
C ALA A 25 22.64 -4.47 -26.67
N ALA A 26 22.47 -3.61 -25.67
CA ALA A 26 22.15 -4.04 -24.33
C ALA A 26 20.85 -4.90 -24.38
N PRO A 27 20.75 -6.00 -23.61
CA PRO A 27 19.48 -6.71 -23.52
C PRO A 27 18.42 -5.72 -23.04
N ALA A 28 17.28 -5.69 -23.73
CA ALA A 28 16.11 -4.95 -23.29
C ALA A 28 15.82 -5.37 -21.83
N GLU A 29 15.76 -4.40 -20.92
CA GLU A 29 15.14 -4.62 -19.62
C GLU A 29 13.75 -5.21 -19.88
N ASP A 30 13.53 -6.46 -19.48
CA ASP A 30 12.24 -7.10 -19.57
C ASP A 30 11.20 -6.17 -18.93
N ALA A 31 10.20 -5.77 -19.72
CA ALA A 31 9.04 -5.08 -19.19
C ALA A 31 8.47 -5.90 -18.02
N PRO A 32 8.02 -5.27 -16.92
CA PRO A 32 7.50 -6.00 -15.78
C PRO A 32 6.39 -6.94 -16.24
N ALA A 33 6.43 -8.20 -15.80
CA ALA A 33 5.42 -9.19 -16.14
C ALA A 33 4.02 -8.66 -15.81
N THR A 34 3.16 -8.59 -16.83
CA THR A 34 1.76 -8.20 -16.69
C THR A 34 0.93 -9.46 -16.50
N TYR A 35 0.21 -9.55 -15.38
CA TYR A 35 -0.68 -10.67 -15.07
C TYR A 35 -2.13 -10.28 -15.34
N THR A 36 -2.94 -11.25 -15.74
CA THR A 36 -4.40 -11.13 -15.89
C THR A 36 -5.15 -11.86 -14.78
N VAL A 37 -6.46 -11.62 -14.66
CA VAL A 37 -7.31 -12.39 -13.74
C VAL A 37 -7.40 -13.86 -14.17
N GLU A 38 -7.37 -14.16 -15.47
CA GLU A 38 -7.28 -15.52 -16.00
C GLU A 38 -6.01 -16.23 -15.56
N ASP A 39 -4.86 -15.54 -15.60
CA ASP A 39 -3.58 -16.10 -15.13
C ASP A 39 -3.66 -16.42 -13.63
N ALA A 40 -4.19 -15.49 -12.83
CA ALA A 40 -4.34 -15.68 -11.38
C ALA A 40 -5.32 -16.81 -11.04
N LYS A 41 -6.41 -16.95 -11.80
CA LYS A 41 -7.36 -18.08 -11.66
C LYS A 41 -6.70 -19.42 -11.99
N ALA A 42 -5.84 -19.44 -13.02
CA ALA A 42 -5.13 -20.64 -13.45
C ALA A 42 -4.00 -21.05 -12.49
N ASP A 43 -3.32 -20.10 -11.85
CA ASP A 43 -2.24 -20.34 -10.90
C ASP A 43 -2.63 -20.03 -9.44
N ARG A 44 -3.45 -20.92 -8.87
CA ARG A 44 -3.87 -20.83 -7.46
C ARG A 44 -2.72 -21.06 -6.46
N ALA A 45 -1.57 -21.54 -6.90
CA ALA A 45 -0.39 -21.72 -6.06
C ALA A 45 0.35 -20.39 -5.85
N SER A 46 0.29 -19.49 -6.82
CA SER A 46 0.88 -18.15 -6.71
C SER A 46 -0.13 -17.04 -6.43
N TRP A 47 -1.43 -17.29 -6.54
CA TRP A 47 -2.47 -16.28 -6.37
C TRP A 47 -3.59 -16.73 -5.44
N ARG A 48 -4.04 -15.82 -4.57
CA ARG A 48 -5.26 -16.01 -3.78
C ARG A 48 -6.36 -15.07 -4.26
N ALA A 49 -7.58 -15.60 -4.32
CA ALA A 49 -8.76 -14.77 -4.45
C ALA A 49 -8.98 -13.98 -3.15
N VAL A 50 -9.40 -12.73 -3.28
CA VAL A 50 -9.81 -11.91 -2.14
C VAL A 50 -11.25 -12.29 -1.78
N ASP A 51 -11.50 -12.50 -0.49
CA ASP A 51 -12.85 -12.75 0.03
C ASP A 51 -13.73 -11.51 -0.20
N PRO A 52 -14.87 -11.62 -0.89
CA PRO A 52 -15.77 -10.49 -1.12
C PRO A 52 -16.26 -9.80 0.15
N GLU A 53 -16.31 -10.51 1.29
CA GLU A 53 -16.71 -9.92 2.58
C GLU A 53 -15.62 -8.97 3.13
N ARG A 54 -14.37 -9.15 2.69
CA ARG A 54 -13.22 -8.34 3.09
C ARG A 54 -12.87 -7.26 2.07
N LEU A 55 -13.59 -7.20 0.95
CA LEU A 55 -13.32 -6.30 -0.15
C LEU A 55 -14.28 -5.11 -0.10
N PHE A 56 -13.77 -3.95 0.29
CA PHE A 56 -14.51 -2.70 0.31
C PHE A 56 -14.27 -1.93 -0.98
N ILE A 57 -15.34 -1.36 -1.53
CA ILE A 57 -15.35 -0.62 -2.79
C ILE A 57 -15.68 0.82 -2.47
N PHE A 58 -14.73 1.74 -2.66
CA PHE A 58 -14.93 3.17 -2.49
C PHE A 58 -14.94 3.84 -3.87
N ASN A 59 -16.10 4.35 -4.29
CA ASN A 59 -16.22 5.16 -5.50
C ASN A 59 -16.08 6.62 -5.11
N THR A 60 -15.07 7.29 -5.67
CA THR A 60 -14.83 8.72 -5.47
C THR A 60 -15.02 9.48 -6.77
N ASN A 61 -15.15 10.79 -6.69
CA ASN A 61 -15.14 11.66 -7.88
C ASN A 61 -13.77 11.68 -8.61
N LYS A 62 -12.76 10.94 -8.11
CA LYS A 62 -11.46 10.73 -8.74
C LYS A 62 -11.29 9.34 -9.35
N GLY A 63 -12.24 8.45 -9.14
CA GLY A 63 -12.14 7.05 -9.54
C GLY A 63 -12.44 6.10 -8.39
N ARG A 64 -12.33 4.80 -8.68
CA ARG A 64 -12.61 3.73 -7.74
C ARG A 64 -11.35 3.33 -6.97
N ILE A 65 -11.53 2.98 -5.71
CA ILE A 65 -10.49 2.41 -4.83
C ILE A 65 -11.04 1.10 -4.27
N LEU A 66 -10.28 0.02 -4.43
CA LEU A 66 -10.57 -1.27 -3.80
C LEU A 66 -9.69 -1.46 -2.57
N ILE A 67 -10.29 -1.78 -1.44
CA ILE A 67 -9.61 -1.93 -0.15
C ILE A 67 -9.86 -3.34 0.36
N GLU A 68 -8.79 -4.05 0.71
CA GLU A 68 -8.89 -5.30 1.44
C GLU A 68 -8.72 -5.06 2.94
N ALA A 69 -9.68 -5.52 3.73
CA ALA A 69 -9.61 -5.49 5.19
C ALA A 69 -8.94 -6.75 5.77
N PHE A 70 -8.34 -6.62 6.95
CA PHE A 70 -7.64 -7.69 7.65
C PHE A 70 -8.27 -7.98 9.03
N PRO A 71 -9.43 -8.66 9.07
CA PRO A 71 -10.19 -8.89 10.32
C PRO A 71 -9.42 -9.68 11.37
N GLU A 72 -8.45 -10.51 10.98
CA GLU A 72 -7.64 -11.28 11.92
C GLU A 72 -6.75 -10.40 12.82
N VAL A 73 -6.40 -9.17 12.39
CA VAL A 73 -5.52 -8.26 13.16
C VAL A 73 -6.25 -7.05 13.75
N ALA A 74 -7.37 -6.63 13.14
CA ALA A 74 -8.20 -5.52 13.61
C ALA A 74 -9.71 -5.84 13.49
N PRO A 75 -10.20 -6.87 14.21
CA PRO A 75 -11.58 -7.35 14.06
C PRO A 75 -12.63 -6.31 14.44
N LYS A 76 -12.42 -5.50 15.48
CA LYS A 76 -13.41 -4.48 15.89
C LYS A 76 -13.53 -3.38 14.85
N HIS A 77 -12.40 -2.96 14.27
CA HIS A 77 -12.42 -1.98 13.19
C HIS A 77 -13.06 -2.56 11.93
N PHE A 78 -12.75 -3.81 11.57
CA PHE A 78 -13.41 -4.47 10.44
C PHE A 78 -14.94 -4.49 10.60
N GLU A 79 -15.45 -4.92 11.76
CA GLU A 79 -16.89 -4.96 12.05
C GLU A 79 -17.53 -3.56 11.93
N GLN A 80 -16.89 -2.55 12.53
CA GLN A 80 -17.41 -1.19 12.52
C GLN A 80 -17.42 -0.57 11.12
N PHE A 81 -16.31 -0.64 10.37
CA PHE A 81 -16.25 -0.10 9.02
C PHE A 81 -17.20 -0.85 8.07
N SER A 82 -17.30 -2.17 8.19
CA SER A 82 -18.30 -2.95 7.44
C SER A 82 -19.73 -2.48 7.73
N THR A 83 -20.05 -2.22 8.99
CA THR A 83 -21.37 -1.73 9.42
C THR A 83 -21.68 -0.35 8.83
N ILE A 84 -20.72 0.57 8.87
CA ILE A 84 -20.88 1.94 8.34
C ILE A 84 -20.98 1.93 6.80
N ILE A 85 -20.20 1.10 6.13
CA ILE A 85 -20.30 0.94 4.67
C ILE A 85 -21.71 0.47 4.29
N ARG A 86 -22.23 -0.53 5.01
CA ARG A 86 -23.57 -1.10 4.79
C ARG A 86 -24.71 -0.15 5.13
N SER A 87 -24.52 0.81 6.05
CA SER A 87 -25.54 1.82 6.33
C SER A 87 -25.69 2.83 5.20
N GLY A 88 -24.67 2.97 4.33
CA GLY A 88 -24.63 3.97 3.26
C GLY A 88 -24.22 5.36 3.72
N ASP A 89 -23.91 5.55 5.01
CA ASP A 89 -23.63 6.86 5.60
C ASP A 89 -22.33 7.51 5.06
N TYR A 90 -21.45 6.72 4.43
CA TYR A 90 -20.25 7.26 3.79
C TYR A 90 -20.52 8.08 2.53
N ALA A 91 -21.66 7.88 1.88
CA ALA A 91 -22.00 8.58 0.65
C ALA A 91 -22.03 10.10 0.85
N GLY A 92 -21.23 10.82 0.06
CA GLY A 92 -21.11 12.27 0.11
C GLY A 92 -20.07 12.80 1.11
N THR A 93 -19.47 11.95 1.95
CA THR A 93 -18.39 12.35 2.87
C THR A 93 -17.17 12.86 2.10
N LYS A 94 -16.39 13.73 2.74
CA LYS A 94 -15.29 14.46 2.09
C LYS A 94 -13.91 13.96 2.52
N PHE A 95 -12.98 14.00 1.59
CA PHE A 95 -11.54 13.95 1.89
C PHE A 95 -11.08 15.33 2.35
N HIS A 96 -11.40 15.66 3.61
CA HIS A 96 -11.32 17.01 4.16
C HIS A 96 -9.91 17.38 4.64
N ARG A 97 -9.04 16.39 4.87
CA ARG A 97 -7.64 16.60 5.27
C ARG A 97 -6.72 15.70 4.46
N VAL A 98 -5.91 16.29 3.59
CA VAL A 98 -5.07 15.54 2.64
C VAL A 98 -3.70 16.19 2.55
N ILE A 99 -2.66 15.41 2.86
CA ILE A 99 -1.26 15.86 2.90
C ILE A 99 -0.45 14.99 1.93
N GLU A 100 0.29 15.65 1.04
CA GLU A 100 1.17 14.99 0.07
C GLU A 100 2.26 14.18 0.76
N GLY A 101 2.52 12.97 0.28
CA GLY A 101 3.50 12.05 0.88
C GLY A 101 3.13 11.50 2.25
N PHE A 102 1.94 11.84 2.79
CA PHE A 102 1.48 11.38 4.08
C PHE A 102 0.18 10.58 3.96
N MET A 103 -0.99 11.23 3.92
CA MET A 103 -2.27 10.52 3.85
C MET A 103 -3.40 11.38 3.26
N ALA A 104 -4.49 10.71 2.89
CA ALA A 104 -5.79 11.32 2.57
C ALA A 104 -6.84 10.85 3.58
N GLN A 105 -7.30 11.75 4.44
CA GLN A 105 -8.28 11.48 5.50
C GLN A 105 -9.69 11.83 5.03
N GLY A 106 -10.63 10.91 5.24
CA GLY A 106 -12.03 11.02 4.87
C GLY A 106 -12.97 10.36 5.87
N GLY A 107 -14.22 10.18 5.47
CA GLY A 107 -15.22 9.45 6.29
C GLY A 107 -15.79 10.23 7.47
N ASP A 108 -15.69 11.56 7.49
CA ASP A 108 -16.35 12.38 8.52
C ASP A 108 -17.86 12.48 8.25
N ILE A 109 -18.59 11.49 8.74
CA ILE A 109 -20.05 11.41 8.63
C ILE A 109 -20.72 12.55 9.41
N ARG A 110 -20.14 12.95 10.54
CA ARG A 110 -20.72 14.02 11.36
C ARG A 110 -20.70 15.35 10.63
N ALA A 111 -19.69 15.62 9.82
CA ALA A 111 -19.61 16.83 9.01
C ALA A 111 -20.75 16.94 7.98
N ILE A 112 -21.34 15.82 7.52
CA ILE A 112 -22.43 15.84 6.54
C ILE A 112 -23.83 15.78 7.17
N ASN A 113 -24.02 15.02 8.26
CA ASN A 113 -25.34 14.76 8.84
C ASN A 113 -25.56 15.37 10.24
N GLY A 114 -24.51 15.91 10.88
CA GLY A 114 -24.56 16.52 12.21
C GLY A 114 -24.51 15.55 13.40
N VAL A 115 -24.71 14.25 13.20
CA VAL A 115 -24.85 13.24 14.27
C VAL A 115 -23.66 12.25 14.32
N GLY A 116 -23.01 11.98 13.18
CA GLY A 116 -21.97 10.96 13.05
C GLY A 116 -22.55 9.62 12.58
N SER A 117 -21.82 8.53 12.82
CA SER A 117 -22.19 7.17 12.38
C SER A 117 -23.28 6.51 13.23
N GLY A 118 -23.62 7.08 14.40
CA GLY A 118 -24.49 6.43 15.39
C GLY A 118 -23.85 5.27 16.15
N LEU A 119 -22.58 4.94 15.87
CA LEU A 119 -21.79 3.92 16.56
C LEU A 119 -20.88 4.53 17.64
N PRO A 120 -20.50 3.76 18.68
CA PRO A 120 -19.55 4.24 19.69
C PRO A 120 -18.12 4.39 19.13
N GLY A 121 -17.23 4.95 19.96
CA GLY A 121 -15.80 4.85 19.71
C GLY A 121 -15.34 3.39 19.78
N ILE A 122 -14.32 3.05 18.99
CA ILE A 122 -13.74 1.72 18.89
C ILE A 122 -12.52 1.64 19.82
N GLU A 123 -12.42 0.57 20.59
CA GLU A 123 -11.19 0.28 21.32
C GLU A 123 -10.01 0.09 20.34
N ALA A 124 -8.88 0.72 20.63
CA ALA A 124 -7.67 0.67 19.81
C ALA A 124 -7.17 -0.77 19.55
N GLU A 125 -6.79 -1.05 18.29
CA GLU A 125 -6.15 -2.31 17.87
C GLU A 125 -4.80 -1.99 17.21
N PHE A 126 -3.97 -1.22 17.92
CA PHE A 126 -2.69 -0.69 17.40
C PHE A 126 -1.66 -1.78 17.08
N THR A 127 -1.70 -2.88 17.84
CA THR A 127 -0.86 -4.06 17.69
C THR A 127 -1.72 -5.30 17.92
N PHE A 128 -1.23 -6.44 17.48
CA PHE A 128 -1.85 -7.74 17.72
C PHE A 128 -0.81 -8.74 18.26
N ARG A 129 -1.29 -9.75 18.97
CA ARG A 129 -0.48 -10.85 19.47
C ARG A 129 -0.53 -11.99 18.46
N ARG A 130 0.59 -12.20 17.75
CA ARG A 130 0.72 -13.20 16.71
C ARG A 130 1.36 -14.46 17.27
N ASN A 131 0.71 -15.61 17.11
CA ASN A 131 1.36 -16.91 17.28
C ASN A 131 2.12 -17.24 15.98
N PRO A 132 3.45 -17.36 15.98
CA PRO A 132 4.25 -17.60 14.77
C PRO A 132 4.04 -18.97 14.12
N GLU A 133 3.47 -19.94 14.84
CA GLU A 133 3.12 -21.26 14.30
C GLU A 133 1.77 -21.23 13.59
N GLU A 134 0.78 -20.52 14.16
CA GLU A 134 -0.57 -20.41 13.59
C GLU A 134 -0.68 -19.35 12.51
N MET A 135 0.11 -18.28 12.64
CA MET A 135 0.15 -17.14 11.72
C MET A 135 1.63 -16.78 11.43
N PRO A 136 2.33 -17.60 10.64
CA PRO A 136 3.69 -17.30 10.20
C PRO A 136 3.71 -16.05 9.31
N LEU A 137 4.88 -15.44 9.16
CA LEU A 137 5.09 -14.54 8.04
C LEU A 137 5.13 -15.40 6.77
N ASP A 138 4.30 -15.07 5.79
CA ASP A 138 4.32 -15.68 4.45
C ASP A 138 5.68 -15.45 3.78
N TYR A 139 6.23 -14.25 4.00
CA TYR A 139 7.56 -13.87 3.57
C TYR A 139 8.23 -13.05 4.68
N ALA A 140 9.36 -13.54 5.18
CA ALA A 140 10.18 -12.83 6.15
C ALA A 140 11.28 -12.03 5.42
N ILE A 141 11.47 -10.76 5.76
CA ILE A 141 12.57 -9.97 5.19
C ILE A 141 13.82 -10.15 6.06
N GLY A 142 14.78 -10.90 5.52
CA GLY A 142 15.94 -11.38 6.24
C GLY A 142 15.73 -12.78 6.83
N GLU A 143 16.64 -13.18 7.73
CA GLU A 143 16.54 -14.48 8.40
C GLU A 143 15.29 -14.56 9.28
N ARG A 144 14.56 -15.68 9.20
CA ARG A 144 13.24 -15.85 9.82
C ARG A 144 13.22 -15.54 11.32
N ASP A 145 14.26 -15.97 12.05
CA ASP A 145 14.31 -15.82 13.50
C ASP A 145 14.60 -14.37 13.93
N ASP A 146 15.31 -13.63 13.08
CA ASP A 146 15.70 -12.24 13.28
C ASP A 146 14.76 -11.24 12.59
N ALA A 147 13.82 -11.72 11.78
CA ALA A 147 12.96 -10.89 10.96
C ALA A 147 12.07 -10.00 11.84
N ASP A 148 12.10 -8.71 11.53
CA ASP A 148 11.35 -7.65 12.19
C ASP A 148 10.27 -7.06 11.26
N ASN A 149 10.21 -7.51 10.02
CA ASN A 149 9.18 -7.17 9.05
C ASN A 149 9.06 -8.23 7.95
N GLY A 150 7.94 -8.20 7.23
CA GLY A 150 7.59 -9.17 6.22
C GLY A 150 6.15 -9.01 5.75
N TYR A 151 5.56 -10.10 5.27
CA TYR A 151 4.18 -10.11 4.78
C TYR A 151 3.35 -11.22 5.43
N ILE A 152 2.05 -10.98 5.59
CA ILE A 152 1.03 -11.99 5.87
C ILE A 152 -0.15 -11.70 4.95
N ASN A 153 -0.56 -12.67 4.14
CA ASN A 153 -1.62 -12.53 3.14
C ASN A 153 -1.44 -11.32 2.21
N GLY A 154 -0.20 -10.88 1.94
CA GLY A 154 0.10 -9.67 1.17
C GLY A 154 -0.01 -8.34 1.93
N PHE A 155 -0.37 -8.36 3.21
CA PHE A 155 -0.30 -7.18 4.08
C PHE A 155 1.14 -6.99 4.59
N PRO A 156 1.66 -5.76 4.61
CA PRO A 156 2.94 -5.51 5.26
C PRO A 156 2.77 -5.71 6.76
N ILE A 157 3.70 -6.44 7.38
CA ILE A 157 3.72 -6.71 8.80
C ILE A 157 5.08 -6.31 9.35
N ALA A 158 5.08 -5.59 10.45
CA ALA A 158 6.23 -5.39 11.31
C ALA A 158 6.02 -6.18 12.61
N THR A 159 7.09 -6.70 13.17
CA THR A 159 7.02 -7.65 14.28
C THR A 159 8.25 -7.53 15.16
N ARG A 160 8.12 -7.91 16.44
CA ARG A 160 9.31 -8.24 17.23
C ARG A 160 9.96 -9.52 16.68
N PRO A 161 11.29 -9.67 16.79
CA PRO A 161 12.00 -10.88 16.37
C PRO A 161 11.46 -12.14 17.06
N LEU A 162 11.52 -13.28 16.37
CA LEU A 162 10.93 -14.53 16.86
C LEU A 162 11.66 -15.07 18.10
N TRP A 163 12.99 -14.95 18.14
CA TRP A 163 13.80 -15.39 19.27
C TRP A 163 13.34 -14.77 20.61
N LEU A 164 12.79 -13.55 20.58
CA LEU A 164 12.29 -12.89 21.79
C LEU A 164 11.07 -13.61 22.40
N ALA A 165 10.21 -14.22 21.59
CA ALA A 165 9.13 -15.06 22.12
C ALA A 165 9.68 -16.29 22.83
N GLN A 166 10.61 -16.98 22.18
CA GLN A 166 11.21 -18.22 22.66
C GLN A 166 11.95 -17.99 23.98
N ASP A 167 12.77 -16.95 24.06
CA ASP A 167 13.55 -16.60 25.26
C ASP A 167 12.67 -16.18 26.45
N LEU A 168 11.54 -15.52 26.18
CA LEU A 168 10.58 -15.12 27.20
C LEU A 168 9.58 -16.22 27.57
N GLY A 169 9.64 -17.40 26.93
CA GLY A 169 8.67 -18.47 27.09
C GLY A 169 7.25 -18.07 26.66
N ASN A 170 7.12 -17.08 25.77
CA ASN A 170 5.85 -16.59 25.24
C ASN A 170 5.50 -17.34 23.95
N GLU A 171 4.25 -17.78 23.85
CA GLU A 171 3.71 -18.41 22.63
C GLU A 171 3.39 -17.38 21.52
N THR A 172 3.36 -16.09 21.88
CA THR A 172 3.01 -15.01 20.95
C THR A 172 4.07 -13.91 20.92
N ILE A 173 4.10 -13.16 19.83
CA ILE A 173 4.92 -11.95 19.64
C ILE A 173 4.03 -10.76 19.29
N GLU A 174 4.50 -9.57 19.65
CA GLU A 174 3.84 -8.33 19.25
C GLU A 174 4.13 -8.07 17.77
N SER A 175 3.07 -7.89 16.99
CA SER A 175 3.12 -7.53 15.58
C SER A 175 2.14 -6.40 15.29
N TRP A 176 2.34 -5.68 14.18
CA TRP A 176 1.47 -4.60 13.73
C TRP A 176 1.57 -4.43 12.20
N ILE A 177 0.58 -3.77 11.61
CA ILE A 177 0.68 -3.29 10.22
C ILE A 177 1.42 -1.94 10.27
N PRO A 178 2.62 -1.81 9.66
CA PRO A 178 3.29 -0.53 9.55
C PRO A 178 2.58 0.34 8.52
N HIS A 179 2.57 1.66 8.70
CA HIS A 179 1.85 2.60 7.84
C HIS A 179 2.61 2.85 6.53
N CYS A 180 2.75 1.81 5.70
CA CYS A 180 3.26 1.90 4.33
C CYS A 180 2.29 2.66 3.41
N ALA A 181 2.76 3.11 2.24
CA ALA A 181 1.86 3.59 1.19
C ALA A 181 0.82 2.50 0.84
N GLY A 182 -0.44 2.90 0.66
CA GLY A 182 -1.56 1.99 0.41
C GLY A 182 -2.19 1.38 1.66
N VAL A 183 -1.61 1.48 2.86
CA VAL A 183 -2.28 1.04 4.09
C VAL A 183 -3.48 1.95 4.41
N VAL A 184 -4.53 1.37 4.97
CA VAL A 184 -5.73 2.08 5.45
C VAL A 184 -5.80 1.97 6.98
N SER A 185 -6.01 3.11 7.63
CA SER A 185 -5.99 3.22 9.09
C SER A 185 -7.03 4.20 9.59
N THR A 186 -7.26 4.21 10.90
CA THR A 186 -8.41 4.88 11.54
C THR A 186 -7.99 6.17 12.20
N ALA A 187 -8.65 7.28 11.88
CA ALA A 187 -8.42 8.55 12.57
C ALA A 187 -9.03 8.53 13.98
N ARG A 188 -8.42 9.27 14.91
CA ARG A 188 -8.86 9.38 16.31
C ARG A 188 -8.69 10.81 16.83
N LEU A 189 -9.36 11.13 17.92
CA LEU A 189 -9.37 12.45 18.54
C LEU A 189 -8.27 12.59 19.61
N GLY A 190 -7.35 13.52 19.38
CA GLY A 190 -6.40 13.98 20.40
C GLY A 190 -5.62 12.85 21.08
N ASN A 191 -5.74 12.74 22.40
CA ASN A 191 -5.08 11.70 23.19
C ASN A 191 -6.00 10.53 23.55
N ASP A 192 -7.27 10.57 23.14
CA ASP A 192 -8.20 9.47 23.39
C ASP A 192 -7.96 8.36 22.36
N VAL A 193 -7.24 7.33 22.79
CA VAL A 193 -6.87 6.20 21.95
C VAL A 193 -8.09 5.38 21.48
N ASN A 194 -9.22 5.44 22.20
CA ASN A 194 -10.44 4.68 21.91
C ASN A 194 -11.53 5.52 21.24
N SER A 195 -11.16 6.67 20.68
CA SER A 195 -12.08 7.59 20.01
C SER A 195 -12.20 7.38 18.50
N GLY A 196 -11.49 6.38 17.94
CA GLY A 196 -11.67 5.99 16.54
C GLY A 196 -13.12 5.63 16.27
N ASN A 197 -13.69 6.04 15.14
CA ASN A 197 -15.10 5.81 14.86
C ASN A 197 -15.36 5.54 13.37
N SER A 198 -15.55 6.58 12.56
CA SER A 198 -15.92 6.49 11.14
C SER A 198 -14.87 7.09 10.22
N GLN A 199 -14.04 8.01 10.73
CA GLN A 199 -13.01 8.63 9.94
C GLN A 199 -11.83 7.66 9.74
N PHE A 200 -11.37 7.59 8.50
CA PHE A 200 -10.23 6.78 8.08
C PHE A 200 -9.24 7.65 7.32
N PHE A 201 -8.03 7.14 7.12
CA PHE A 201 -7.06 7.73 6.22
C PHE A 201 -6.38 6.68 5.36
N LEU A 202 -6.16 7.05 4.10
CA LEU A 202 -5.50 6.26 3.08
C LEU A 202 -4.05 6.74 2.97
N MET A 203 -3.08 5.85 3.22
CA MET A 203 -1.67 6.22 3.23
C MET A 203 -1.17 6.53 1.81
N ARG A 204 -0.54 7.69 1.65
CA ARG A 204 0.10 8.18 0.42
C ARG A 204 1.60 7.98 0.41
N GLY A 205 2.19 7.71 1.57
CA GLY A 205 3.61 7.45 1.76
C GLY A 205 3.85 6.68 3.06
N HIS A 206 5.07 6.19 3.25
CA HIS A 206 5.45 5.52 4.49
C HIS A 206 5.49 6.53 5.65
N THR A 207 4.86 6.21 6.79
CA THR A 207 4.86 7.08 7.96
C THR A 207 4.99 6.31 9.28
N GLU A 208 6.24 6.01 9.64
CA GLU A 208 6.60 5.22 10.82
C GLU A 208 6.06 5.76 12.16
N HIS A 209 5.93 7.08 12.32
CA HIS A 209 5.49 7.66 13.61
C HIS A 209 4.01 7.38 13.94
N LEU A 210 3.22 6.85 12.99
CA LEU A 210 1.86 6.39 13.25
C LEU A 210 1.82 4.94 13.76
N ASP A 211 2.89 4.17 13.56
CA ASP A 211 2.94 2.77 13.92
C ASP A 211 2.73 2.59 15.42
N LYS A 212 1.92 1.59 15.77
CA LYS A 212 1.53 1.31 17.15
C LYS A 212 0.79 2.46 17.86
N GLN A 213 0.33 3.48 17.13
CA GLN A 213 -0.40 4.64 17.67
C GLN A 213 -1.76 4.86 17.00
N TYR A 214 -2.00 4.18 15.88
CA TYR A 214 -3.23 4.20 15.09
C TYR A 214 -3.56 2.78 14.62
N THR A 215 -4.84 2.47 14.49
CA THR A 215 -5.29 1.15 14.06
C THR A 215 -5.32 1.08 12.53
N ALA A 216 -4.29 0.46 11.96
CA ALA A 216 -4.30 0.01 10.57
C ALA A 216 -5.12 -1.28 10.46
N TRP A 217 -6.08 -1.32 9.54
CA TRP A 217 -7.04 -2.42 9.42
C TRP A 217 -7.21 -2.94 7.98
N GLY A 218 -6.63 -2.26 6.99
CA GLY A 218 -6.77 -2.63 5.59
C GLY A 218 -5.65 -2.12 4.71
N ARG A 219 -5.73 -2.43 3.41
CA ARG A 219 -4.83 -1.91 2.38
C ARG A 219 -5.57 -1.72 1.05
N VAL A 220 -5.13 -0.73 0.29
CA VAL A 220 -5.55 -0.49 -1.09
C VAL A 220 -4.97 -1.59 -1.97
N LEU A 221 -5.85 -2.29 -2.69
CA LEU A 221 -5.54 -3.30 -3.69
C LEU A 221 -5.42 -2.70 -5.09
N ASP A 222 -6.32 -1.78 -5.40
CA ASP A 222 -6.44 -1.11 -6.69
C ASP A 222 -6.91 0.34 -6.47
N GLY A 223 -6.47 1.25 -7.34
CA GLY A 223 -6.76 2.69 -7.22
C GLY A 223 -5.80 3.46 -6.31
N GLN A 224 -4.56 3.01 -6.11
CA GLN A 224 -3.57 3.81 -5.36
C GLN A 224 -3.25 5.13 -6.06
N ASP A 225 -3.24 5.15 -7.39
CA ASP A 225 -3.15 6.37 -8.21
C ASP A 225 -4.33 7.31 -7.97
N VAL A 226 -5.55 6.76 -7.82
CA VAL A 226 -6.75 7.51 -7.42
C VAL A 226 -6.52 8.16 -6.06
N VAL A 227 -6.03 7.42 -5.06
CA VAL A 227 -5.66 7.96 -3.73
C VAL A 227 -4.64 9.10 -3.85
N MET A 228 -3.65 8.94 -4.73
CA MET A 228 -2.63 9.96 -4.98
C MET A 228 -3.18 11.19 -5.72
N SER A 229 -4.28 11.05 -6.46
CA SER A 229 -4.94 12.14 -7.20
C SER A 229 -5.93 12.97 -6.39
N ILE A 230 -6.30 12.50 -5.18
CA ILE A 230 -7.16 13.23 -4.25
C ILE A 230 -6.50 14.58 -3.92
N LYS A 231 -7.28 15.65 -4.06
CA LYS A 231 -6.87 17.04 -3.89
C LYS A 231 -6.21 17.24 -2.52
N LYS A 232 -4.93 17.63 -2.54
CA LYS A 232 -4.21 18.00 -1.31
C LYS A 232 -4.63 19.37 -0.80
N GLY A 233 -4.52 19.56 0.51
CA GLY A 233 -4.57 20.89 1.11
C GLY A 233 -3.34 21.71 0.68
N PRO A 234 -3.44 23.06 0.65
CA PRO A 234 -2.29 23.91 0.39
C PRO A 234 -1.18 23.70 1.43
N ASP A 235 0.08 23.89 1.03
CA ASP A 235 1.21 23.72 1.94
C ASP A 235 1.08 24.68 3.16
N GLY A 236 1.40 24.18 4.36
CA GLY A 236 1.28 24.95 5.60
C GLY A 236 -0.13 25.05 6.21
N THR A 237 -1.14 24.35 5.66
CA THR A 237 -2.53 24.36 6.17
C THR A 237 -2.93 23.12 6.98
N ASP A 238 -1.94 22.34 7.45
CA ASP A 238 -2.16 21.03 8.08
C ASP A 238 -3.06 20.09 7.24
N GLY A 239 -2.96 20.22 5.91
CA GLY A 239 -3.71 19.40 4.96
C GLY A 239 -5.18 19.76 4.78
N VAL A 240 -5.68 20.83 5.41
CA VAL A 240 -7.09 21.24 5.24
C VAL A 240 -7.37 21.55 3.78
N VAL A 241 -8.40 20.91 3.22
CA VAL A 241 -8.75 21.01 1.81
C VAL A 241 -9.95 21.94 1.61
N THR A 242 -9.77 22.99 0.80
CA THR A 242 -10.89 23.80 0.27
C THR A 242 -11.52 23.07 -0.91
N ASP A 243 -12.85 22.98 -0.98
CA ASP A 243 -13.59 22.20 -1.99
C ASP A 243 -13.04 20.77 -2.14
N PRO A 244 -13.15 19.95 -1.08
CA PRO A 244 -12.58 18.61 -1.04
C PRO A 244 -13.26 17.65 -2.00
N ASP A 245 -12.48 16.67 -2.47
CA ASP A 245 -12.99 15.51 -3.19
C ASP A 245 -13.94 14.68 -2.31
N THR A 246 -14.79 13.91 -2.97
CA THR A 246 -15.94 13.26 -2.34
C THR A 246 -15.87 11.75 -2.49
N LEU A 247 -16.17 11.03 -1.40
CA LEU A 247 -16.53 9.62 -1.44
C LEU A 247 -18.01 9.55 -1.83
N GLU A 248 -18.28 9.18 -3.08
CA GLU A 248 -19.62 9.19 -3.66
C GLU A 248 -20.46 8.00 -3.16
N SER A 249 -19.83 6.83 -3.04
CA SER A 249 -20.45 5.64 -2.46
C SER A 249 -19.40 4.71 -1.85
N ALA A 250 -19.82 3.89 -0.89
CA ALA A 250 -19.05 2.76 -0.39
C ALA A 250 -19.91 1.49 -0.42
N ALA A 251 -19.31 0.33 -0.69
CA ALA A 251 -19.98 -0.97 -0.63
C ALA A 251 -19.04 -2.07 -0.14
N VAL A 252 -19.59 -3.13 0.44
CA VAL A 252 -18.88 -4.41 0.64
C VAL A 252 -19.17 -5.29 -0.56
N ALA A 253 -18.15 -5.84 -1.22
CA ALA A 253 -18.32 -6.58 -2.46
C ALA A 253 -19.26 -7.80 -2.31
N ALA A 254 -19.27 -8.46 -1.14
CA ALA A 254 -20.20 -9.55 -0.84
C ALA A 254 -21.68 -9.16 -1.00
N ASP A 255 -22.03 -7.89 -0.78
CA ASP A 255 -23.41 -7.41 -0.84
C ASP A 255 -23.86 -7.05 -2.27
N LEU A 256 -22.94 -7.00 -3.23
CA LEU A 256 -23.27 -6.83 -4.64
C LEU A 256 -23.78 -8.15 -5.25
N PRO A 257 -24.65 -8.09 -6.28
CA PRO A 257 -25.02 -9.26 -7.08
C PRO A 257 -23.77 -9.98 -7.60
N GLU A 258 -23.79 -11.32 -7.66
CA GLU A 258 -22.60 -12.13 -7.99
C GLU A 258 -21.89 -11.72 -9.29
N GLY A 259 -22.64 -11.33 -10.32
CA GLY A 259 -22.10 -10.86 -11.60
C GLY A 259 -21.66 -9.39 -11.62
N GLU A 260 -21.76 -8.67 -10.51
CA GLU A 260 -21.31 -7.27 -10.33
C GLU A 260 -20.18 -7.16 -9.30
N ARG A 261 -19.71 -8.30 -8.76
CA ARG A 261 -18.63 -8.32 -7.77
C ARG A 261 -17.28 -8.22 -8.47
N PRO A 262 -16.44 -7.23 -8.14
CA PRO A 262 -15.08 -7.20 -8.66
C PRO A 262 -14.32 -8.44 -8.20
N GLN A 263 -13.60 -9.06 -9.14
CA GLN A 263 -12.76 -10.21 -8.90
C GLN A 263 -11.33 -9.75 -8.65
N ALA A 264 -10.99 -9.59 -7.37
CA ALA A 264 -9.64 -9.22 -6.96
C ALA A 264 -8.82 -10.46 -6.58
N TRP A 265 -7.59 -10.51 -7.10
CA TRP A 265 -6.62 -11.55 -6.81
C TRP A 265 -5.29 -10.95 -6.40
N VAL A 266 -4.72 -11.48 -5.33
CA VAL A 266 -3.48 -11.02 -4.74
C VAL A 266 -2.44 -12.10 -4.89
N MET A 267 -1.25 -11.72 -5.37
CA MET A 267 -0.12 -12.64 -5.42
C MET A 267 0.22 -13.09 -3.99
N ARG A 268 0.28 -14.40 -3.80
CA ARG A 268 0.64 -15.00 -2.53
C ARG A 268 2.09 -14.68 -2.20
N THR A 269 2.31 -14.09 -1.04
CA THR A 269 3.65 -13.69 -0.61
C THR A 269 4.52 -14.89 -0.20
N ASP A 270 3.93 -16.06 0.00
CA ASP A 270 4.65 -17.33 0.25
C ASP A 270 4.98 -18.11 -1.04
N SER A 271 4.73 -17.54 -2.22
CA SER A 271 4.99 -18.19 -3.51
C SER A 271 6.40 -17.91 -4.04
N ASP A 272 6.92 -18.85 -4.83
CA ASP A 272 8.17 -18.67 -5.58
C ASP A 272 8.09 -17.48 -6.56
N LEU A 273 6.88 -17.23 -7.10
CA LEU A 273 6.63 -16.11 -8.00
C LEU A 273 6.87 -14.77 -7.28
N PHE A 274 6.34 -14.61 -6.07
CA PHE A 274 6.59 -13.42 -5.25
C PHE A 274 8.05 -13.32 -4.81
N ALA A 275 8.66 -14.44 -4.38
CA ALA A 275 10.06 -14.47 -3.98
C ALA A 275 11.00 -13.99 -5.11
N GLY A 276 10.65 -14.30 -6.37
CA GLY A 276 11.38 -13.82 -7.55
C GLY A 276 11.26 -12.32 -7.83
N LEU A 277 10.23 -11.65 -7.30
CA LEU A 277 10.04 -10.19 -7.45
C LEU A 277 10.82 -9.38 -6.41
N ILE A 278 11.07 -9.96 -5.24
CA ILE A 278 11.85 -9.32 -4.19
C ILE A 278 13.34 -9.52 -4.51
N THR A 279 13.88 -8.64 -5.35
CA THR A 279 15.29 -8.65 -5.73
C THR A 279 16.06 -7.56 -4.97
N GLY A 280 17.18 -7.92 -4.32
CA GLY A 280 18.07 -6.93 -3.72
C GLY A 280 18.94 -7.51 -2.60
N ALA A 281 20.13 -6.94 -2.42
CA ALA A 281 20.97 -7.26 -1.27
C ALA A 281 20.52 -6.46 -0.03
N GLY A 282 20.36 -7.12 1.11
CA GLY A 282 20.10 -6.48 2.40
C GLY A 282 18.76 -6.85 3.03
N ARG A 283 18.39 -6.12 4.09
CA ARG A 283 17.11 -6.24 4.82
C ARG A 283 16.33 -4.93 4.68
N PRO A 284 15.74 -4.64 3.51
CA PRO A 284 14.97 -3.42 3.33
C PRO A 284 13.76 -3.40 4.28
N HIS A 285 13.29 -2.21 4.65
CA HIS A 285 12.02 -2.13 5.37
C HIS A 285 10.88 -2.52 4.42
N VAL A 286 9.87 -3.26 4.89
CA VAL A 286 8.74 -3.70 4.05
C VAL A 286 8.06 -2.54 3.29
N CYS A 287 7.97 -1.35 3.89
CA CYS A 287 7.39 -0.16 3.23
C CYS A 287 8.26 0.47 2.13
N SER A 288 9.49 -0.02 1.92
CA SER A 288 10.35 0.41 0.82
C SER A 288 10.29 -0.54 -0.38
N LEU A 289 9.59 -1.67 -0.23
CA LEU A 289 9.35 -2.61 -1.31
C LEU A 289 8.14 -2.17 -2.16
N PRO A 290 8.09 -2.59 -3.44
CA PRO A 290 6.90 -2.40 -4.27
C PRO A 290 5.64 -3.01 -3.61
N PRO A 291 4.44 -2.51 -3.96
CA PRO A 291 3.20 -3.11 -3.52
C PRO A 291 3.09 -4.56 -4.01
N VAL A 292 2.46 -5.42 -3.21
CA VAL A 292 2.21 -6.81 -3.59
C VAL A 292 1.33 -6.84 -4.84
N PRO A 293 1.73 -7.52 -5.92
CA PRO A 293 0.98 -7.54 -7.17
C PRO A 293 -0.47 -8.00 -6.94
N THR A 294 -1.38 -7.26 -7.56
CA THR A 294 -2.81 -7.49 -7.50
C THR A 294 -3.38 -7.35 -8.91
N VAL A 295 -4.30 -8.23 -9.29
CA VAL A 295 -5.06 -8.15 -10.53
C VAL A 295 -6.54 -8.08 -10.21
N VAL A 296 -7.27 -7.24 -10.94
CA VAL A 296 -8.68 -6.95 -10.71
C VAL A 296 -9.42 -6.97 -12.04
N GLU A 297 -10.61 -7.57 -12.05
CA GLU A 297 -11.57 -7.56 -13.15
C GLU A 297 -12.97 -7.23 -12.59
N ASP A 298 -13.80 -6.57 -13.40
CA ASP A 298 -15.17 -6.18 -13.05
C ASP A 298 -16.21 -7.23 -13.47
#